data_AF-A0A941MB40-F1
#
_entry.id   AF-A0A941MB40-F1
#
_cell.length_a   1.000
_cell.length_b   1.000
_cell.length_c   1.000
_cell.angle_alpha   90.00
_cell.angle_beta   90.00
_cell.angle_gamma   90.00
#
_symmetry.space_group_name_H-M   'P 1'
#
loop_
_entity.id
_entity.type
_entity.pdbx_description
1 polymer ?
#
loop_
_entity_poly.entity_id
_entity_poly.type
_entity_poly.pdbx_seq_one_letter_code
_entity_poly.pdbx_strand_id
1 'polypeptide(L)'
;MTKTRKGHLTSVKKTENDEIYTQWADIEREMNAYMEYDPDVLRGKTVLLPCDDPEWSNFTKFFALHFRDYGLKKLISTSYAPNSNAGRPSYQPTLFEKSNPAYDKTKSMERGRMFVLEDSDVNADGTINIDDLQWSYLEGDGDFRSEEVIALRNEADIVAEKGVRDNLGGETGSESISV
;
A
#
# COMPACT_ATOMS: atom_id res chain seq x y z
N MET A 1 -16.18 57.12 -14.83
CA MET A 1 -16.79 55.84 -14.43
C MET A 1 -15.84 54.70 -14.81
N THR A 2 -15.03 54.23 -13.87
CA THR A 2 -14.03 53.17 -14.09
C THR A 2 -14.68 51.80 -13.87
N LYS A 3 -14.62 50.93 -14.88
CA LYS A 3 -15.22 49.60 -14.90
C LYS A 3 -14.26 48.60 -14.26
N THR A 4 -14.41 48.32 -12.98
CA THR A 4 -13.65 47.27 -12.26
C THR A 4 -14.03 45.89 -12.79
N ARG A 5 -13.08 45.16 -13.39
CA ARG A 5 -13.27 43.75 -13.75
C ARG A 5 -13.19 42.90 -12.49
N LYS A 6 -14.33 42.35 -12.06
CA LYS A 6 -14.44 41.36 -10.98
C LYS A 6 -13.79 40.07 -11.49
N GLY A 7 -12.57 39.78 -11.05
CA GLY A 7 -11.94 38.48 -11.27
C GLY A 7 -12.80 37.41 -10.60
N HIS A 8 -13.46 36.60 -11.41
CA HIS A 8 -14.18 35.42 -10.95
C HIS A 8 -13.08 34.45 -10.49
N LEU A 9 -12.83 34.38 -9.18
CA LEU A 9 -12.03 33.30 -8.59
C LEU A 9 -12.86 32.04 -8.77
N THR A 10 -12.66 31.36 -9.89
CA THR A 10 -13.06 29.96 -10.05
C THR A 10 -12.30 29.20 -8.98
N SER A 11 -12.98 28.86 -7.91
CA SER A 11 -12.56 27.83 -6.97
C SER A 11 -12.35 26.56 -7.78
N VAL A 12 -11.09 26.29 -8.11
CA VAL A 12 -10.68 24.98 -8.60
C VAL A 12 -11.02 24.02 -7.47
N LYS A 13 -12.06 23.20 -7.71
CA LYS A 13 -12.38 22.05 -6.86
C LYS A 13 -11.07 21.29 -6.67
N LYS A 14 -10.55 21.29 -5.44
CA LYS A 14 -9.47 20.38 -5.05
C LYS A 14 -9.99 18.97 -5.35
N THR A 15 -9.48 18.41 -6.42
CA THR A 15 -9.79 17.07 -6.90
C THR A 15 -9.38 16.09 -5.81
N GLU A 16 -10.33 15.27 -5.38
CA GLU A 16 -10.17 14.18 -4.40
C GLU A 16 -9.34 13.00 -4.95
N ASN A 17 -8.24 13.26 -5.65
CA ASN A 17 -7.46 12.24 -6.36
C ASN A 17 -5.96 12.28 -6.01
N ASP A 18 -5.60 12.43 -4.73
CA ASP A 18 -4.18 12.40 -4.34
C ASP A 18 -3.55 10.98 -4.36
N GLU A 19 -4.25 9.96 -4.87
CA GLU A 19 -3.67 8.65 -5.23
C GLU A 19 -2.89 8.66 -6.57
N ILE A 20 -2.69 9.83 -7.20
CA ILE A 20 -1.96 10.01 -8.48
C ILE A 20 -0.41 10.00 -8.32
N TYR A 21 0.14 9.58 -7.18
CA TYR A 21 1.57 9.81 -6.90
C TYR A 21 2.54 8.69 -7.27
N THR A 22 2.08 7.47 -7.55
CA THR A 22 2.95 6.42 -8.10
C THR A 22 2.28 5.79 -9.30
N GLN A 23 2.83 6.07 -10.48
CA GLN A 23 2.33 5.52 -11.73
C GLN A 23 2.84 4.08 -11.88
N TRP A 24 2.01 3.21 -12.46
CA TRP A 24 2.42 1.84 -12.78
C TRP A 24 3.77 1.77 -13.50
N ALA A 25 3.99 2.68 -14.47
CA ALA A 25 5.22 2.75 -15.24
C ALA A 25 6.46 3.13 -14.40
N ASP A 26 6.28 3.89 -13.31
CA ASP A 26 7.37 4.18 -12.39
C ASP A 26 7.74 2.93 -11.59
N ILE A 27 6.74 2.20 -11.06
CA ILE A 27 6.95 0.93 -10.36
C ILE A 27 7.66 -0.07 -11.26
N GLU A 28 7.16 -0.26 -12.47
CA GLU A 28 7.74 -1.19 -13.44
C GLU A 28 9.18 -0.82 -13.79
N ARG A 29 9.48 0.46 -14.01
CA ARG A 29 10.85 0.91 -14.34
C ARG A 29 11.83 0.62 -13.20
N GLU A 30 11.50 1.01 -11.98
CA GLU A 30 12.40 0.81 -10.83
C GLU A 30 12.55 -0.69 -10.55
N MET A 31 11.45 -1.46 -10.54
CA MET A 31 11.51 -2.90 -10.33
C MET A 31 12.32 -3.61 -11.41
N ASN A 32 12.19 -3.24 -12.69
CA ASN A 32 13.03 -3.79 -13.75
C ASN A 32 14.52 -3.51 -13.51
N ALA A 33 14.89 -2.32 -13.02
CA ALA A 33 16.29 -2.04 -12.70
C ALA A 33 16.82 -2.94 -11.56
N TYR A 34 16.01 -3.19 -10.53
CA TYR A 34 16.37 -4.15 -9.47
C TYR A 34 16.52 -5.58 -10.02
N MET A 35 15.58 -6.03 -10.87
CA MET A 35 15.61 -7.37 -11.47
C MET A 35 16.75 -7.55 -12.48
N GLU A 36 17.14 -6.50 -13.20
CA GLU A 36 18.30 -6.51 -14.10
C GLU A 36 19.62 -6.61 -13.32
N TYR A 37 19.69 -5.99 -12.14
CA TYR A 37 20.84 -6.08 -11.26
C TYR A 37 20.95 -7.46 -10.59
N ASP A 38 19.85 -7.95 -10.02
CA ASP A 38 19.76 -9.27 -9.42
C ASP A 38 18.34 -9.86 -9.66
N PRO A 39 18.19 -10.87 -10.55
CA PRO A 39 16.89 -11.46 -10.87
C PRO A 39 16.29 -12.27 -9.71
N ASP A 40 17.07 -12.59 -8.68
CA ASP A 40 16.63 -13.36 -7.52
C ASP A 40 16.48 -12.48 -6.26
N VAL A 41 16.59 -11.15 -6.39
CA VAL A 41 16.52 -10.19 -5.26
C VAL A 41 15.25 -10.35 -4.42
N LEU A 42 14.12 -10.70 -5.06
CA LEU A 42 12.83 -10.92 -4.39
C LEU A 42 12.52 -12.41 -4.12
N ARG A 43 13.32 -13.35 -4.63
CA ARG A 43 12.96 -14.77 -4.59
C ARG A 43 12.96 -15.30 -3.16
N GLY A 44 11.85 -15.90 -2.76
CA GLY A 44 11.62 -16.47 -1.43
C GLY A 44 11.48 -15.42 -0.33
N LYS A 45 11.37 -14.14 -0.69
CA LYS A 45 11.32 -13.02 0.26
C LYS A 45 9.90 -12.70 0.70
N THR A 46 9.81 -12.16 1.92
CA THR A 46 8.64 -11.49 2.46
C THR A 46 8.76 -9.99 2.22
N VAL A 47 7.82 -9.40 1.49
CA VAL A 47 7.81 -7.97 1.17
C VAL A 47 6.73 -7.27 1.97
N LEU A 48 7.09 -6.19 2.69
CA LEU A 48 6.16 -5.29 3.35
C LEU A 48 5.96 -4.02 2.52
N LEU A 49 4.70 -3.68 2.26
CA LEU A 49 4.25 -2.49 1.56
C LEU A 49 3.46 -1.59 2.53
N PRO A 50 4.13 -0.67 3.25
CA PRO A 50 3.41 0.35 4.02
C PRO A 50 2.64 1.23 3.04
N CYS A 51 1.30 1.19 3.11
CA CYS A 51 0.43 1.94 2.21
C CYS A 51 -0.47 2.90 3.00
N ASP A 52 -0.84 4.01 2.37
CA ASP A 52 -1.90 4.87 2.90
C ASP A 52 -3.29 4.29 2.58
N ASP A 53 -3.44 3.62 1.42
CA ASP A 53 -4.55 2.71 1.11
C ASP A 53 -4.05 1.46 0.36
N PRO A 54 -4.12 0.28 0.96
CA PRO A 54 -3.80 -0.97 0.27
C PRO A 54 -4.86 -1.39 -0.75
N GLU A 55 -6.12 -0.96 -0.63
CA GLU A 55 -7.18 -1.36 -1.60
C GLU A 55 -7.01 -0.66 -2.95
N TRP A 56 -6.35 0.49 -2.97
CA TRP A 56 -6.17 1.31 -4.17
C TRP A 56 -4.73 1.46 -4.61
N SER A 57 -3.75 1.08 -3.78
CA SER A 57 -2.33 1.21 -4.08
C SER A 57 -1.92 0.42 -5.33
N ASN A 58 -1.33 1.13 -6.30
CA ASN A 58 -0.69 0.50 -7.45
C ASN A 58 0.47 -0.41 -7.04
N PHE A 59 1.11 -0.19 -5.89
CA PHE A 59 2.14 -1.11 -5.38
C PHE A 59 1.55 -2.46 -5.01
N THR A 60 0.50 -2.50 -4.20
CA THR A 60 -0.12 -3.75 -3.77
C THR A 60 -0.60 -4.53 -4.98
N LYS A 61 -1.22 -3.86 -5.95
CA LYS A 61 -1.65 -4.47 -7.22
C LYS A 61 -0.47 -4.99 -8.05
N PHE A 62 0.60 -4.23 -8.18
CA PHE A 62 1.78 -4.60 -8.96
C PHE A 62 2.47 -5.85 -8.37
N PHE A 63 2.74 -5.83 -7.07
CA PHE A 63 3.40 -6.95 -6.40
C PHE A 63 2.51 -8.19 -6.32
N ALA A 64 1.19 -8.04 -6.15
CA ALA A 64 0.26 -9.16 -6.21
C ALA A 64 0.20 -9.77 -7.61
N LEU A 65 0.21 -8.96 -8.67
CA LEU A 65 0.25 -9.44 -10.05
C LEU A 65 1.53 -10.23 -10.35
N HIS A 66 2.68 -9.74 -9.89
CA HIS A 66 3.98 -10.37 -10.11
C HIS A 66 4.42 -11.31 -8.98
N PHE A 67 3.50 -11.70 -8.09
CA PHE A 67 3.82 -12.48 -6.89
C PHE A 67 4.59 -13.77 -7.24
N ARG A 68 4.05 -14.54 -8.19
CA ARG A 68 4.70 -15.76 -8.68
C ARG A 68 5.90 -15.48 -9.57
N ASP A 69 5.84 -14.46 -10.42
CA ASP A 69 6.93 -14.11 -11.34
C ASP A 69 8.22 -13.77 -10.59
N TYR A 70 8.10 -13.00 -9.50
CA TYR A 70 9.19 -12.63 -8.61
C TYR A 70 9.51 -13.71 -7.57
N GLY A 71 8.72 -14.79 -7.52
CA GLY A 71 8.91 -15.89 -6.59
C GLY A 71 8.80 -15.46 -5.13
N LEU A 72 7.91 -14.52 -4.82
CA LEU A 72 7.67 -14.04 -3.46
C LEU A 72 7.16 -15.18 -2.58
N LYS A 73 7.57 -15.16 -1.31
CA LYS A 73 7.03 -16.08 -0.29
C LYS A 73 5.76 -15.52 0.33
N LYS A 74 5.76 -14.22 0.61
CA LYS A 74 4.66 -13.51 1.27
C LYS A 74 4.70 -12.03 0.89
N LEU A 75 3.53 -11.44 0.68
CA LEU A 75 3.33 -10.01 0.52
C LEU A 75 2.44 -9.52 1.65
N ILE A 76 2.88 -8.50 2.37
CA ILE A 76 2.12 -7.85 3.44
C ILE A 76 1.91 -6.39 3.04
N SER A 77 0.68 -5.91 3.06
CA SER A 77 0.37 -4.51 2.84
C SER A 77 -0.47 -3.97 3.98
N THR A 78 -0.06 -2.86 4.57
CA THR A 78 -0.74 -2.25 5.74
C THR A 78 -1.33 -0.90 5.40
N SER A 79 -2.33 -0.46 6.16
CA SER A 79 -2.95 0.86 6.05
C SER A 79 -3.13 1.53 7.40
N TYR A 80 -3.14 2.85 7.39
CA TYR A 80 -3.68 3.63 8.49
C TYR A 80 -5.20 3.50 8.58
N ALA A 81 -5.72 3.67 9.80
CA ALA A 81 -7.12 3.93 10.05
C ALA A 81 -7.52 5.28 9.45
N PRO A 82 -8.73 5.43 8.90
CA PRO A 82 -9.26 6.69 8.39
C PRO A 82 -9.15 7.87 9.36
N ASN A 83 -9.45 7.68 10.66
CA ASN A 83 -9.37 8.76 11.64
C ASN A 83 -7.94 9.17 12.00
N SER A 84 -6.97 8.27 11.82
CA SER A 84 -5.55 8.55 12.05
C SER A 84 -4.86 9.11 10.79
N ASN A 85 -5.53 9.08 9.63
CA ASN A 85 -5.01 9.61 8.38
C ASN A 85 -5.62 11.00 8.06
N ALA A 86 -5.06 12.03 8.70
CA ALA A 86 -5.53 13.43 8.62
C ALA A 86 -5.51 14.04 7.20
N GLY A 87 -4.92 13.36 6.21
CA GLY A 87 -4.78 13.84 4.82
C GLY A 87 -5.85 13.34 3.86
N ARG A 88 -6.72 12.39 4.24
CA ARG A 88 -7.65 11.74 3.30
C ARG A 88 -9.00 12.46 3.16
N PRO A 89 -9.57 12.52 1.94
CA PRO A 89 -10.97 12.88 1.75
C PRO A 89 -11.88 11.86 2.45
N SER A 90 -13.15 12.20 2.64
CA SER A 90 -14.11 11.40 3.40
C SER A 90 -14.04 9.91 3.08
N TYR A 91 -13.73 9.09 4.08
CA TYR A 91 -13.64 7.65 3.92
C TYR A 91 -14.98 7.05 3.52
N GLN A 92 -14.95 6.23 2.46
CA GLN A 92 -16.09 5.45 1.99
C GLN A 92 -15.64 3.99 1.84
N PRO A 93 -16.18 3.06 2.65
CA PRO A 93 -15.84 1.65 2.56
C PRO A 93 -16.22 1.09 1.18
N THR A 94 -15.29 0.35 0.57
CA THR A 94 -15.51 -0.30 -0.72
C THR A 94 -16.48 -1.48 -0.60
N LEU A 95 -16.92 -2.02 -1.74
CA LEU A 95 -17.71 -3.26 -1.74
C LEU A 95 -16.89 -4.44 -1.25
N PHE A 96 -15.60 -4.48 -1.56
CA PHE A 96 -14.67 -5.51 -1.12
C PHE A 96 -14.54 -5.51 0.41
N GLU A 97 -14.41 -4.34 1.02
CA GLU A 97 -14.37 -4.21 2.47
C GLU A 97 -15.70 -4.69 3.09
N LYS A 98 -16.83 -4.20 2.57
CA LYS A 98 -18.16 -4.55 3.10
C LYS A 98 -18.54 -6.02 2.93
N SER A 99 -17.96 -6.72 1.96
CA SER A 99 -18.26 -8.14 1.72
C SER A 99 -17.49 -9.07 2.66
N ASN A 100 -16.47 -8.58 3.38
CA ASN A 100 -15.76 -9.39 4.36
C ASN A 100 -16.63 -9.61 5.61
N PRO A 101 -16.81 -10.85 6.09
CA PRO A 101 -17.57 -11.14 7.31
C PRO A 101 -17.06 -10.43 8.57
N ALA A 102 -15.77 -10.05 8.61
CA ALA A 102 -15.16 -9.34 9.72
C ALA A 102 -15.42 -7.83 9.71
N TYR A 103 -16.01 -7.28 8.64
CA TYR A 103 -16.24 -5.84 8.49
C TYR A 103 -17.08 -5.27 9.63
N ASP A 104 -16.55 -4.23 10.25
CA ASP A 104 -17.22 -3.45 11.27
C ASP A 104 -16.97 -1.97 11.00
N LYS A 105 -18.05 -1.20 10.83
CA LYS A 105 -17.98 0.22 10.47
C LYS A 105 -17.20 1.05 11.49
N THR A 106 -17.31 0.74 12.77
CA THR A 106 -16.61 1.49 13.83
C THR A 106 -15.14 1.13 13.83
N LYS A 107 -14.81 -0.17 13.77
CA LYS A 107 -13.42 -0.62 13.68
C LYS A 107 -12.73 -0.09 12.43
N SER A 108 -13.40 -0.07 11.29
CA SER A 108 -12.86 0.50 10.05
C SER A 108 -12.44 1.96 10.17
N MET A 109 -12.99 2.73 11.10
CA MET A 109 -12.59 4.12 11.31
C MET A 109 -11.38 4.27 12.23
N GLU A 110 -11.15 3.32 13.13
CA GLU A 110 -10.19 3.40 14.24
C GLU A 110 -8.99 2.46 14.09
N ARG A 111 -9.14 1.38 13.32
CA ARG A 111 -8.10 0.37 13.12
C ARG A 111 -7.53 0.44 11.71
N GLY A 112 -6.22 0.25 11.63
CA GLY A 112 -5.54 0.03 10.36
C GLY A 112 -5.97 -1.30 9.76
N ARG A 113 -5.65 -1.51 8.48
CA ARG A 113 -5.92 -2.78 7.80
C ARG A 113 -4.62 -3.43 7.38
N MET A 114 -4.62 -4.75 7.37
CA MET A 114 -3.52 -5.57 6.89
C MET A 114 -4.05 -6.54 5.85
N PHE A 115 -3.37 -6.58 4.72
CA PHE A 115 -3.64 -7.44 3.58
C PHE A 115 -2.44 -8.35 3.41
N VAL A 116 -2.70 -9.64 3.30
CA VAL A 116 -1.66 -10.67 3.18
C VAL A 116 -1.97 -11.53 1.96
N LEU A 117 -0.95 -11.69 1.12
CA LEU A 117 -0.93 -12.69 0.06
C LEU A 117 0.21 -13.66 0.34
N GLU A 118 -0.09 -14.95 0.36
CA GLU A 118 0.87 -16.04 0.56
C GLU A 118 0.84 -16.97 -0.65
N ASP A 119 1.76 -17.95 -0.68
CA ASP A 119 1.78 -19.01 -1.69
C ASP A 119 0.65 -20.04 -1.48
N SER A 120 -0.60 -19.56 -1.40
CA SER A 120 -1.81 -20.36 -1.26
C SER A 120 -2.91 -19.78 -2.15
N ASP A 121 -3.41 -20.60 -3.05
CA ASP A 121 -4.57 -20.30 -3.89
C ASP A 121 -5.84 -20.50 -3.03
N VAL A 122 -6.42 -19.40 -2.56
CA VAL A 122 -7.55 -19.38 -1.62
C VAL A 122 -8.86 -19.56 -2.37
N ASN A 123 -8.97 -19.00 -3.57
CA ASN A 123 -10.19 -19.07 -4.37
C ASN A 123 -10.28 -20.37 -5.22
N ALA A 124 -9.19 -21.14 -5.28
CA ALA A 124 -9.01 -22.39 -6.01
C ALA A 124 -9.16 -22.27 -7.54
N ASP A 125 -8.78 -21.13 -8.12
CA ASP A 125 -8.82 -20.88 -9.56
C ASP A 125 -7.56 -21.34 -10.33
N GLY A 126 -6.53 -21.79 -9.61
CA GLY A 126 -5.24 -22.24 -10.14
C GLY A 126 -4.16 -21.14 -10.18
N THR A 127 -4.50 -19.90 -9.87
CA THR A 127 -3.64 -18.72 -9.94
C THR A 127 -3.54 -18.08 -8.56
N ILE A 128 -2.32 -17.74 -8.13
CA ILE A 128 -2.15 -16.91 -6.92
C ILE A 128 -2.03 -15.46 -7.38
N ASN A 129 -3.01 -14.64 -7.02
CA ASN A 129 -3.09 -13.24 -7.43
C ASN A 129 -3.83 -12.39 -6.38
N ILE A 130 -4.26 -11.18 -6.77
CA ILE A 130 -4.95 -10.24 -5.88
C ILE A 130 -6.29 -10.78 -5.34
N ASP A 131 -6.93 -11.73 -6.01
CA ASP A 131 -8.20 -12.33 -5.58
C ASP A 131 -8.01 -13.30 -4.40
N ASP A 132 -6.77 -13.74 -4.12
CA ASP A 132 -6.43 -14.55 -2.95
C ASP A 132 -6.05 -13.72 -1.72
N LEU A 133 -5.94 -12.40 -1.89
CA LEU A 133 -5.54 -11.45 -0.86
C LEU A 133 -6.51 -11.52 0.34
N GLN A 134 -5.98 -11.90 1.49
CA GLN A 134 -6.75 -11.97 2.74
C GLN A 134 -6.54 -10.69 3.51
N TRP A 135 -7.62 -10.07 3.99
CA TRP A 135 -7.53 -8.85 4.79
C TRP A 135 -8.12 -9.00 6.18
N SER A 136 -7.51 -8.31 7.13
CA SER A 136 -7.92 -8.23 8.53
C SER A 136 -7.65 -6.82 9.10
N TYR A 137 -8.26 -6.51 10.25
CA TYR A 137 -7.89 -5.32 10.99
C TYR A 137 -6.59 -5.54 11.76
N LEU A 138 -5.76 -4.51 11.81
CA LEU A 138 -4.73 -4.36 12.83
C LEU A 138 -5.40 -4.13 14.20
N GLU A 139 -4.68 -4.40 15.28
CA GLU A 139 -5.14 -4.03 16.62
C GLU A 139 -5.05 -2.53 16.85
N GLY A 140 -4.01 -1.90 16.32
CA GLY A 140 -3.82 -0.45 16.31
C GLY A 140 -4.39 0.24 15.06
N ASP A 141 -4.07 1.52 14.94
CA ASP A 141 -4.50 2.38 13.85
C ASP A 141 -3.58 2.29 12.60
N GLY A 142 -2.58 1.42 12.62
CA GLY A 142 -1.62 1.27 11.52
C GLY A 142 -0.47 2.28 11.53
N ASP A 143 -0.24 3.03 12.61
CA ASP A 143 0.96 3.85 12.74
C ASP A 143 2.23 3.01 12.56
N PHE A 144 3.09 3.41 11.63
CA PHE A 144 4.37 2.75 11.34
C PHE A 144 5.30 2.67 12.54
N ARG A 145 5.10 3.54 13.55
CA ARG A 145 5.85 3.55 14.81
C ARG A 145 5.26 2.61 15.87
N SER A 146 4.09 2.02 15.62
CA SER A 146 3.46 1.08 16.55
C SER A 146 4.25 -0.22 16.64
N GLU A 147 4.21 -0.87 17.80
CA GLU A 147 4.89 -2.17 18.01
C GLU A 147 4.40 -3.23 17.03
N GLU A 148 3.11 -3.21 16.68
CA GLU A 148 2.49 -4.13 15.73
C GLU A 148 3.07 -3.98 14.31
N VAL A 149 3.15 -2.74 13.79
CA VAL A 149 3.71 -2.50 12.45
C VAL A 149 5.23 -2.69 12.44
N ILE A 150 5.92 -2.37 13.52
CA ILE A 150 7.36 -2.67 13.68
C ILE A 150 7.60 -4.19 13.66
N ALA A 151 6.72 -4.99 14.28
CA ALA A 151 6.83 -6.44 14.24
C ALA A 151 6.68 -6.99 12.81
N LEU A 152 5.70 -6.48 12.04
CA LEU A 152 5.55 -6.83 10.62
C LEU A 152 6.78 -6.44 9.80
N ARG A 153 7.35 -5.27 10.07
CA ARG A 153 8.59 -4.80 9.44
C ARG A 153 9.78 -5.69 9.77
N ASN A 154 9.87 -6.19 11.00
CA ASN A 154 10.93 -7.10 11.41
C ASN A 154 10.75 -8.52 10.85
N GLU A 155 9.52 -8.94 10.54
CA GLU A 155 9.24 -10.19 9.82
C GLU A 155 9.63 -10.09 8.34
N ALA A 156 9.47 -8.91 7.74
CA ALA A 156 9.74 -8.69 6.33
C ALA A 156 11.25 -8.68 6.02
N ASP A 157 11.61 -9.33 4.91
CA ASP A 157 12.97 -9.25 4.39
C ASP A 157 13.22 -7.91 3.70
N ILE A 158 12.17 -7.40 3.02
CA ILE A 158 12.23 -6.18 2.19
C ILE A 158 11.05 -5.28 2.54
N VAL A 159 11.33 -3.99 2.71
CA VAL A 159 10.30 -2.94 2.75
C VAL A 159 10.32 -2.20 1.42
N ALA A 160 9.23 -2.28 0.65
CA ALA A 160 9.09 -1.50 -0.57
C ALA A 160 8.34 -0.21 -0.26
N GLU A 161 9.04 0.91 -0.35
CA GLU A 161 8.53 2.23 -0.02
C GLU A 161 8.65 3.18 -1.20
N LYS A 162 7.78 4.19 -1.22
CA LYS A 162 7.90 5.27 -2.19
C LYS A 162 9.13 6.10 -1.85
N GLY A 163 10.12 6.12 -2.73
CA GLY A 163 11.35 6.88 -2.52
C GLY A 163 11.11 8.38 -2.61
N VAL A 164 11.16 9.10 -1.49
CA VAL A 164 11.73 10.45 -1.52
C VAL A 164 13.23 10.26 -1.43
N ARG A 165 14.02 10.88 -2.32
CA ARG A 165 15.49 10.87 -2.24
C ARG A 165 15.98 11.67 -1.03
N ASP A 166 15.59 11.27 0.17
CA ASP A 166 16.08 11.81 1.42
C ASP A 166 16.65 10.64 2.23
N ASN A 167 17.97 10.68 2.39
CA ASN A 167 18.74 9.78 3.24
C ASN A 167 18.17 9.77 4.67
N LEU A 168 17.26 8.83 4.96
CA LEU A 168 16.91 8.48 6.32
C LEU A 168 17.70 7.22 6.69
N GLY A 169 18.92 7.47 7.17
CA GLY A 169 19.74 6.46 7.82
C GLY A 169 19.04 5.99 9.09
N GLY A 170 18.57 4.74 9.05
CA GLY A 170 18.25 3.94 10.22
C GLY A 170 18.78 2.53 9.95
N GLU A 171 19.75 2.09 10.75
CA GLU A 171 20.26 0.71 10.68
C GLU A 171 19.13 -0.26 11.03
N THR A 172 18.58 -0.92 10.03
CA THR A 172 17.54 -1.93 10.19
C THR A 172 17.93 -3.15 9.36
N GLY A 173 17.68 -4.35 9.88
CA GLY A 173 18.09 -5.60 9.23
C GLY A 173 17.32 -5.95 7.95
N SER A 174 16.23 -5.23 7.66
CA SER A 174 15.45 -5.34 6.42
C SER A 174 16.05 -4.44 5.32
N GLU A 175 16.21 -4.96 4.12
CA GLU A 175 16.57 -4.16 2.95
C GLU A 175 15.40 -3.28 2.53
N SER A 176 15.66 -2.12 1.91
CA SER A 176 14.61 -1.26 1.37
C SER A 176 14.72 -1.15 -0.15
N ILE A 177 13.56 -1.24 -0.80
CA ILE A 177 13.40 -0.95 -2.22
C ILE A 177 12.65 0.37 -2.31
N SER A 178 13.29 1.36 -2.94
CA SER A 178 12.69 2.67 -3.17
C SER A 178 12.19 2.76 -4.61
N VAL A 179 10.93 3.16 -4.76
CA VAL A 179 10.24 3.30 -6.06
C VAL A 179 9.61 4.68 -6.23
#